data_AF-A0A2M8NTC0-F1
#
_entry.id   AF-A0A2M8NTC0-F1
#
_cell.length_a   1.000
_cell.length_b   1.000
_cell.length_c   1.000
_cell.angle_alpha   90.00
_cell.angle_beta   90.00
_cell.angle_gamma   90.00
#
_symmetry.space_group_name_H-M   'P 1'
#
loop_
_entity.id
_entity.type
_entity.pdbx_description
1 polymer ?
#
loop_
_entity_poly.entity_id
_entity_poly.type
_entity_poly.pdbx_seq_one_letter_code
_entity_poly.pdbx_strand_id
1 'polypeptide(L)'
;MIYWNVHSVLWEITMCVVLYSTVLVMELVPVVIESTFLRKYKLAMGISHRLHNLMPLVAVFGMGLSLLHQSSLGATYGILTARPIWYSPSAPVLFILSAVAAGAALTLFVTIFTGKLLSKQMVPDNVLNGVARLVGFACLAYLYLKLWSWAATNYYSRVPDRALGVEILDANTPYNFTFWFGEVLFGALVPAVIMLWGRMRHNRNLLMLGALMIIAGLVINRWNVTLSGFVIPLDWSPGVRDVFPINTYSPALVEWGVSIGIVAYSWMAFTLGVRYLNIYPEARDLRQRRVVSEAIPTTAPAIDTLPEAPMVVATDESINPEMPIVSLVEHEQTPADEGGEEQGI
;
A
#
# COMPACT_ATOMS: atom_id res chain seq x y z
N MET A 1 -42.33 -4.24 11.21
CA MET A 1 -41.34 -4.29 10.11
C MET A 1 -40.30 -3.22 10.37
N ILE A 2 -39.02 -3.54 10.29
CA ILE A 2 -37.94 -2.54 10.40
C ILE A 2 -37.75 -1.96 8.98
N TYR A 3 -38.02 -0.67 8.81
CA TYR A 3 -37.85 0.03 7.54
C TYR A 3 -36.45 0.64 7.47
N TRP A 4 -35.60 0.07 6.64
CA TRP A 4 -34.24 0.55 6.41
C TRP A 4 -34.24 1.62 5.31
N ASN A 5 -33.51 2.72 5.52
CA ASN A 5 -33.31 3.73 4.48
C ASN A 5 -32.17 3.31 3.54
N VAL A 6 -32.49 2.46 2.56
CA VAL A 6 -31.53 1.92 1.59
C VAL A 6 -30.96 2.96 0.62
N HIS A 7 -31.56 4.15 0.54
CA HIS A 7 -31.06 5.27 -0.27
C HIS A 7 -30.01 6.10 0.47
N SER A 8 -29.78 5.83 1.76
CA SER A 8 -28.76 6.53 2.55
C SER A 8 -27.38 5.94 2.32
N VAL A 9 -26.42 6.81 2.02
CA VAL A 9 -25.00 6.42 1.91
C VAL A 9 -24.47 5.86 3.24
N LEU A 10 -24.98 6.33 4.38
CA LEU A 10 -24.61 5.80 5.70
C LEU A 10 -25.07 4.35 5.90
N TRP A 11 -26.22 3.98 5.33
CA TRP A 11 -26.70 2.61 5.35
C TRP A 11 -25.76 1.70 4.54
N GLU A 12 -25.38 2.14 3.34
CA GLU A 12 -24.42 1.43 2.49
C GLU A 12 -23.06 1.23 3.18
N ILE A 13 -22.53 2.28 3.81
CA ILE A 13 -21.29 2.22 4.61
C ILE A 13 -21.41 1.16 5.71
N THR A 14 -22.52 1.17 6.45
CA THR A 14 -22.76 0.23 7.55
C THR A 14 -22.77 -1.22 7.05
N MET A 15 -23.46 -1.49 5.94
CA MET A 15 -23.50 -2.81 5.33
C MET A 15 -22.11 -3.25 4.83
N CYS A 16 -21.37 -2.33 4.19
CA CYS A 16 -20.01 -2.62 3.74
C CYS A 16 -19.10 -2.98 4.92
N VAL A 17 -19.14 -2.23 6.02
CA VAL A 17 -18.32 -2.51 7.22
C VAL A 17 -18.65 -3.86 7.83
N VAL A 18 -19.95 -4.21 7.97
CA VAL A 18 -20.37 -5.50 8.53
C VAL A 18 -19.90 -6.67 7.66
N LEU A 19 -20.12 -6.57 6.34
CA LEU A 19 -19.74 -7.64 5.41
C LEU A 19 -18.22 -7.79 5.29
N TYR A 20 -17.48 -6.68 5.14
CA TYR A 20 -16.02 -6.73 5.09
C TYR A 20 -15.40 -7.21 6.41
N SER A 21 -15.93 -6.80 7.57
CA SER A 21 -15.44 -7.30 8.86
C SER A 21 -15.66 -8.81 9.00
N THR A 22 -16.78 -9.31 8.48
CA THR A 22 -17.07 -10.75 8.43
C THR A 22 -16.05 -11.47 7.55
N VAL A 23 -15.72 -10.90 6.38
CA VAL A 23 -14.69 -11.44 5.48
C VAL A 23 -13.32 -11.47 6.17
N LEU A 24 -12.90 -10.38 6.83
CA LEU A 24 -11.64 -10.35 7.57
C LEU A 24 -11.56 -11.43 8.66
N VAL A 25 -12.65 -11.68 9.37
CA VAL A 25 -12.71 -12.76 10.37
C VAL A 25 -12.55 -14.11 9.66
N MET A 26 -13.20 -14.34 8.52
CA MET A 26 -13.02 -15.57 7.74
C MET A 26 -11.58 -15.76 7.25
N GLU A 27 -10.89 -14.69 6.85
CA GLU A 27 -9.48 -14.74 6.46
C GLU A 27 -8.55 -15.04 7.65
N LEU A 28 -8.88 -14.51 8.83
CA LEU A 28 -8.09 -14.70 10.05
C LEU A 28 -8.25 -16.11 10.64
N VAL A 29 -9.41 -16.75 10.46
CA VAL A 29 -9.74 -18.07 11.06
C VAL A 29 -8.70 -19.16 10.73
N PRO A 30 -8.32 -19.42 9.47
CA PRO A 30 -7.30 -20.42 9.14
C PRO A 30 -5.96 -20.17 9.83
N VAL A 31 -5.50 -18.91 9.85
CA VAL A 31 -4.26 -18.50 10.50
C VAL A 31 -4.29 -18.79 12.00
N VAL A 32 -5.43 -18.55 12.66
CA VAL A 32 -5.63 -18.85 14.08
C VAL A 32 -5.67 -20.36 14.33
N ILE A 33 -6.35 -21.14 13.49
CA ILE A 33 -6.44 -22.61 13.64
C ILE A 33 -5.06 -23.26 13.51
N GLU A 34 -4.26 -22.85 12.52
CA GLU A 34 -2.95 -23.44 12.24
C GLU A 34 -1.89 -23.09 13.29
N SER A 35 -2.00 -21.93 13.92
CA SER A 35 -1.04 -21.44 14.92
C SER A 35 -1.36 -21.85 16.36
N THR A 36 -2.59 -22.28 16.65
CA THR A 36 -3.04 -22.62 18.01
C THR A 36 -3.19 -24.14 18.23
N PHE A 37 -3.52 -24.53 19.46
CA PHE A 37 -3.80 -25.94 19.82
C PHE A 37 -4.95 -26.55 19.01
N LEU A 38 -5.77 -25.73 18.34
CA LEU A 38 -6.91 -26.14 17.52
C LEU A 38 -6.50 -27.00 16.32
N ARG A 39 -5.23 -26.93 15.88
CA ARG A 39 -4.65 -27.84 14.88
C ARG A 39 -4.84 -29.32 15.21
N LYS A 40 -4.97 -29.68 16.49
CA LYS A 40 -5.18 -31.07 16.93
C LYS A 40 -6.55 -31.63 16.54
N TYR A 41 -7.56 -30.78 16.29
CA TYR A 41 -8.91 -31.23 15.97
C TYR A 41 -9.10 -31.39 14.45
N LYS A 42 -9.48 -32.59 14.01
CA LYS A 42 -9.72 -32.91 12.60
C LYS A 42 -10.78 -32.01 11.95
N LEU A 43 -11.82 -31.63 12.69
CA LEU A 43 -12.90 -30.77 12.20
C LEU A 43 -12.41 -29.33 11.94
N ALA A 44 -11.60 -28.77 12.85
CA ALA A 44 -11.02 -27.44 12.68
C ALA A 44 -10.06 -27.39 11.48
N MET A 45 -9.23 -28.42 11.30
CA MET A 45 -8.37 -28.54 10.12
C MET A 45 -9.16 -28.69 8.82
N GLY A 46 -10.29 -29.41 8.84
CA GLY A 46 -11.18 -29.53 7.67
C GLY A 46 -11.78 -28.18 7.25
N ILE A 47 -12.16 -27.34 8.21
CA ILE A 47 -12.62 -25.97 7.96
C ILE A 47 -11.48 -25.10 7.41
N SER A 48 -10.29 -25.15 8.04
CA SER A 48 -9.11 -24.41 7.59
C SER A 48 -8.78 -24.71 6.12
N HIS A 49 -8.76 -25.99 5.74
CA HIS A 49 -8.42 -26.38 4.37
C HIS A 49 -9.45 -25.88 3.33
N ARG A 50 -10.75 -25.96 3.65
CA ARG A 50 -11.79 -25.40 2.77
C ARG A 50 -11.68 -23.89 2.63
N LEU A 51 -11.46 -23.19 3.74
CA LEU A 51 -11.28 -21.75 3.74
C LEU A 51 -10.01 -21.33 2.99
N HIS A 52 -8.90 -22.06 3.14
CA HIS A 52 -7.66 -21.79 2.41
C HIS A 52 -7.85 -21.92 0.90
N ASN A 53 -8.61 -22.92 0.43
CA ASN A 53 -8.93 -23.07 -0.99
C ASN A 53 -9.86 -21.96 -1.51
N LEU A 54 -10.77 -21.45 -0.67
CA LEU A 54 -11.67 -20.35 -1.01
C LEU A 54 -11.04 -18.97 -0.81
N MET A 55 -9.88 -18.90 -0.15
CA MET A 55 -9.23 -17.66 0.28
C MET A 55 -9.02 -16.65 -0.84
N PRO A 56 -8.55 -17.02 -2.05
CA PRO A 56 -8.38 -16.04 -3.12
C PRO A 56 -9.69 -15.36 -3.51
N LEU A 57 -10.80 -16.10 -3.53
CA LEU A 57 -12.12 -15.56 -3.86
C LEU A 57 -12.62 -14.63 -2.75
N VAL A 58 -12.53 -15.09 -1.50
CA VAL A 58 -12.95 -14.32 -0.31
C VAL A 58 -12.15 -13.01 -0.21
N ALA A 59 -10.85 -13.04 -0.49
CA ALA A 59 -9.98 -11.87 -0.48
C ALA A 59 -10.34 -10.86 -1.58
N VAL A 60 -10.72 -11.32 -2.78
CA VAL A 60 -11.19 -10.43 -3.85
C VAL A 60 -12.51 -9.77 -3.47
N PHE A 61 -13.46 -10.52 -2.90
CA PHE A 61 -14.71 -9.95 -2.39
C PHE A 61 -14.48 -8.97 -1.23
N GLY A 62 -13.60 -9.33 -0.28
CA GLY A 62 -13.22 -8.46 0.84
C GLY A 62 -12.56 -7.16 0.36
N MET A 63 -11.68 -7.25 -0.62
CA MET A 63 -11.07 -6.09 -1.28
C MET A 63 -12.14 -5.22 -1.95
N GLY A 64 -13.05 -5.81 -2.72
CA GLY A 64 -14.17 -5.09 -3.34
C GLY A 64 -15.05 -4.35 -2.32
N LEU A 65 -15.44 -5.03 -1.24
CA LEU A 65 -16.22 -4.45 -0.15
C LEU A 65 -15.45 -3.32 0.58
N SER A 66 -14.14 -3.46 0.76
CA SER A 66 -13.29 -2.44 1.36
C SER A 66 -13.18 -1.18 0.47
N LEU A 67 -13.06 -1.37 -0.85
CA LEU A 67 -13.06 -0.28 -1.81
C LEU A 67 -14.43 0.42 -1.86
N LEU A 68 -15.52 -0.34 -1.85
CA LEU A 68 -16.88 0.22 -1.76
C LEU A 68 -17.04 1.05 -0.49
N HIS A 69 -16.64 0.53 0.66
CA HIS A 69 -16.67 1.27 1.92
C HIS A 69 -15.94 2.62 1.83
N GLN A 70 -14.72 2.64 1.28
CA GLN A 70 -13.97 3.89 1.11
C GLN A 70 -14.61 4.83 0.08
N SER A 71 -15.17 4.30 -1.00
CA SER A 71 -15.92 5.05 -2.00
C SER A 71 -17.13 5.75 -1.38
N SER A 72 -17.98 5.01 -0.67
CA SER A 72 -19.21 5.50 -0.06
C SER A 72 -18.92 6.49 1.08
N LEU A 73 -17.83 6.28 1.83
CA LEU A 73 -17.33 7.28 2.79
C LEU A 73 -16.98 8.60 2.09
N GLY A 74 -16.26 8.55 0.97
CA GLY A 74 -15.96 9.75 0.17
C GLY A 74 -17.21 10.37 -0.45
N ALA A 75 -18.18 9.55 -0.88
CA ALA A 75 -19.45 10.00 -1.43
C ALA A 75 -20.32 10.73 -0.39
N THR A 76 -20.24 10.33 0.88
CA THR A 76 -20.94 11.01 1.98
C THR A 76 -20.56 12.48 2.08
N TYR A 77 -19.28 12.80 1.85
CA TYR A 77 -18.82 14.19 1.72
C TYR A 77 -19.19 14.77 0.35
N GLY A 78 -18.93 14.04 -0.73
CA GLY A 78 -19.04 14.53 -2.11
C GLY A 78 -20.45 14.85 -2.61
N ILE A 79 -21.49 14.20 -2.08
CA ILE A 79 -22.89 14.36 -2.52
C ILE A 79 -23.58 15.55 -1.85
N LEU A 80 -22.99 16.11 -0.78
CA LEU A 80 -23.63 17.14 0.02
C LEU A 80 -23.62 18.51 -0.67
N THR A 81 -24.60 18.73 -1.57
CA THR A 81 -24.75 19.96 -2.35
C THR A 81 -24.91 21.22 -1.48
N ALA A 82 -25.49 21.07 -0.30
CA ALA A 82 -25.62 22.14 0.69
C ALA A 82 -24.28 22.69 1.19
N ARG A 83 -23.17 21.95 0.99
CA ARG A 83 -21.81 22.39 1.33
C ARG A 83 -20.93 22.46 0.08
N PRO A 84 -20.86 23.63 -0.59
CA PRO A 84 -20.14 23.79 -1.87
C PRO A 84 -18.66 23.38 -1.85
N ILE A 85 -17.99 23.47 -0.69
CA ILE A 85 -16.59 23.04 -0.52
C ILE A 85 -16.44 21.50 -0.48
N TRP A 86 -17.43 20.78 0.04
CA TRP A 86 -17.41 19.31 0.04
C TRP A 86 -17.91 18.71 -1.28
N TYR A 87 -18.83 19.40 -1.94
CA TYR A 87 -19.42 18.92 -3.18
C TYR A 87 -18.35 18.70 -4.26
N SER A 88 -18.00 17.45 -4.50
CA SER A 88 -16.93 17.07 -5.43
C SER A 88 -17.19 15.67 -5.97
N PRO A 89 -17.47 15.53 -7.28
CA PRO A 89 -17.65 14.22 -7.91
C PRO A 89 -16.41 13.31 -7.79
N SER A 90 -15.22 13.89 -7.60
CA SER A 90 -13.96 13.14 -7.45
C SER A 90 -13.70 12.64 -6.01
N ALA A 91 -14.49 13.05 -5.01
CA ALA A 91 -14.26 12.68 -3.61
C ALA A 91 -14.23 11.16 -3.37
N PRO A 92 -15.16 10.34 -3.91
CA PRO A 92 -15.11 8.88 -3.73
C PRO A 92 -13.77 8.26 -4.17
N VAL A 93 -13.30 8.65 -5.36
CA VAL A 93 -12.05 8.13 -5.93
C VAL A 93 -10.82 8.57 -5.12
N LEU A 94 -10.80 9.82 -4.64
CA LEU A 94 -9.73 10.32 -3.78
C LEU A 94 -9.66 9.58 -2.44
N PHE A 95 -10.81 9.23 -1.86
CA PHE A 95 -10.86 8.44 -0.64
C PHE A 95 -10.33 7.03 -0.85
N ILE A 96 -10.67 6.38 -1.97
CA ILE A 96 -10.14 5.07 -2.34
C ILE A 96 -8.62 5.12 -2.50
N LEU A 97 -8.09 6.03 -3.32
CA LEU A 97 -6.65 6.09 -3.59
C LEU A 97 -5.83 6.41 -2.34
N SER A 98 -6.31 7.34 -1.51
CA SER A 98 -5.66 7.67 -0.25
C SER A 98 -5.68 6.48 0.73
N ALA A 99 -6.76 5.70 0.77
CA ALA A 99 -6.85 4.50 1.60
C ALA A 99 -5.92 3.37 1.10
N VAL A 100 -5.84 3.14 -0.21
CA VAL A 100 -4.92 2.15 -0.80
C VAL A 100 -3.46 2.51 -0.52
N ALA A 101 -3.09 3.78 -0.76
CA ALA A 101 -1.74 4.26 -0.51
C ALA A 101 -1.35 4.14 0.98
N ALA A 102 -2.19 4.63 1.88
CA ALA A 102 -1.91 4.62 3.32
C ALA A 102 -1.96 3.22 3.93
N GLY A 103 -2.90 2.37 3.50
CA GLY A 103 -3.00 0.99 3.97
C GLY A 103 -1.74 0.18 3.62
N ALA A 104 -1.32 0.21 2.36
CA ALA A 104 -0.10 -0.45 1.93
C ALA A 104 1.17 0.16 2.55
N ALA A 105 1.21 1.49 2.76
CA ALA A 105 2.29 2.16 3.47
C ALA A 105 2.37 1.71 4.94
N LEU A 106 1.24 1.58 5.64
CA LEU A 106 1.18 1.10 7.01
C LEU A 106 1.66 -0.35 7.12
N THR A 107 1.21 -1.23 6.23
CA THR A 107 1.71 -2.61 6.17
C THR A 107 3.22 -2.64 5.98
N LEU A 108 3.74 -1.87 5.01
CA LEU A 108 5.18 -1.75 4.76
C LEU A 108 5.94 -1.28 6.01
N PHE A 109 5.46 -0.23 6.67
CA PHE A 109 6.04 0.31 7.89
C PHE A 109 6.11 -0.74 9.00
N VAL A 110 4.97 -1.38 9.29
CA VAL A 110 4.83 -2.34 10.38
C VAL A 110 5.71 -3.57 10.15
N THR A 111 5.82 -4.07 8.91
CA THR A 111 6.70 -5.19 8.56
C THR A 111 8.18 -4.84 8.78
N ILE A 112 8.64 -3.67 8.33
CA ILE A 112 10.04 -3.25 8.51
C ILE A 112 10.33 -2.97 9.98
N PHE A 113 9.42 -2.29 10.68
CA PHE A 113 9.55 -1.97 12.11
C PHE A 113 9.67 -3.24 12.96
N THR A 114 8.78 -4.20 12.74
CA THR A 114 8.80 -5.49 13.44
C THR A 114 10.09 -6.26 13.14
N GLY A 115 10.54 -6.28 11.88
CA GLY A 115 11.79 -6.93 11.50
C GLY A 115 13.02 -6.33 12.18
N LYS A 116 13.06 -5.00 12.35
CA LYS A 116 14.12 -4.33 13.12
C LYS A 116 14.07 -4.70 14.60
N LEU A 117 12.89 -4.68 15.21
CA LEU A 117 12.72 -4.97 16.63
C LEU A 117 13.11 -6.42 16.96
N LEU A 118 12.75 -7.37 16.09
CA LEU A 118 13.09 -8.79 16.26
C LEU A 118 14.47 -9.17 15.72
N SER A 119 15.17 -8.24 15.04
CA SER A 119 16.41 -8.51 14.29
C SER A 119 16.26 -9.64 13.27
N LYS A 120 15.10 -9.72 12.62
CA LYS A 120 14.76 -10.73 11.61
C LYS A 120 14.35 -10.06 10.29
N GLN A 121 14.68 -10.70 9.18
CA GLN A 121 14.13 -10.34 7.88
C GLN A 121 12.80 -11.06 7.72
N MET A 122 11.71 -10.33 7.95
CA MET A 122 10.35 -10.88 7.90
C MET A 122 9.90 -11.19 6.46
N VAL A 123 10.35 -10.38 5.50
CA VAL A 123 9.95 -10.44 4.09
C VAL A 123 11.17 -10.22 3.18
N PRO A 124 11.27 -10.92 2.04
CA PRO A 124 12.28 -10.67 1.02
C PRO A 124 12.31 -9.21 0.50
N ASP A 125 13.50 -8.70 0.20
CA ASP A 125 13.67 -7.30 -0.21
C ASP A 125 13.00 -6.98 -1.56
N ASN A 126 12.85 -7.95 -2.47
CA ASN A 126 12.13 -7.78 -3.74
C ASN A 126 10.64 -7.46 -3.53
N VAL A 127 9.99 -8.10 -2.56
CA VAL A 127 8.57 -7.86 -2.23
C VAL A 127 8.40 -6.50 -1.58
N LEU A 128 9.24 -6.15 -0.60
CA LEU A 128 9.25 -4.81 0.02
C LEU A 128 9.41 -3.71 -1.04
N ASN A 129 10.33 -3.92 -1.99
CA ASN A 129 10.58 -3.02 -3.11
C ASN A 129 9.43 -2.95 -4.13
N GLY A 130 8.68 -4.03 -4.30
CA GLY A 130 7.47 -4.08 -5.10
C GLY A 130 6.34 -3.27 -4.48
N VAL A 131 6.06 -3.52 -3.20
CA VAL A 131 5.04 -2.80 -2.42
C VAL A 131 5.37 -1.31 -2.32
N ALA A 132 6.63 -0.95 -2.05
CA ALA A 132 7.05 0.45 -2.03
C ALA A 132 6.76 1.16 -3.36
N ARG A 133 7.05 0.52 -4.51
CA ARG A 133 6.71 1.09 -5.83
C ARG A 133 5.21 1.25 -6.02
N LEU A 134 4.42 0.24 -5.64
CA LEU A 134 2.96 0.31 -5.70
C LEU A 134 2.44 1.51 -4.89
N VAL A 135 2.92 1.67 -3.66
CA VAL A 135 2.59 2.80 -2.78
C VAL A 135 2.99 4.13 -3.43
N GLY A 136 4.20 4.23 -3.96
CA GLY A 136 4.67 5.43 -4.65
C GLY A 136 3.80 5.83 -5.85
N PHE A 137 3.43 4.86 -6.69
CA PHE A 137 2.51 5.11 -7.81
C PHE A 137 1.10 5.48 -7.34
N ALA A 138 0.59 4.83 -6.28
CA ALA A 138 -0.70 5.19 -5.70
C ALA A 138 -0.70 6.63 -5.13
N CYS A 139 0.40 7.06 -4.49
CA CYS A 139 0.59 8.45 -4.05
C CYS A 139 0.61 9.43 -5.22
N LEU A 140 1.28 9.11 -6.33
CA LEU A 140 1.26 9.97 -7.53
C LEU A 140 -0.12 10.04 -8.18
N ALA A 141 -0.83 8.92 -8.28
CA ALA A 141 -2.20 8.89 -8.79
C ALA A 141 -3.15 9.73 -7.92
N TYR A 142 -3.02 9.60 -6.60
CA TYR A 142 -3.74 10.44 -5.64
C TYR A 142 -3.39 11.92 -5.83
N LEU A 143 -2.10 12.27 -5.89
CA LEU A 143 -1.62 13.64 -6.06
C LEU A 143 -2.16 14.26 -7.35
N TYR A 144 -2.08 13.54 -8.45
CA TYR A 144 -2.62 13.97 -9.75
C TYR A 144 -4.11 14.29 -9.66
N LEU A 145 -4.92 13.35 -9.16
CA LEU A 145 -6.37 13.56 -9.05
C LEU A 145 -6.71 14.64 -8.03
N LYS A 146 -5.92 14.79 -6.96
CA LYS A 146 -6.14 15.81 -5.94
C LYS A 146 -5.90 17.21 -6.49
N LEU A 147 -4.78 17.39 -7.21
CA LEU A 147 -4.46 18.66 -7.89
C LEU A 147 -5.46 18.96 -9.01
N TRP A 148 -5.87 17.94 -9.77
CA TRP A 148 -6.92 18.10 -10.77
C TRP A 148 -8.25 18.51 -10.14
N SER A 149 -8.66 17.86 -9.06
CA SER A 149 -9.89 18.20 -8.33
C SER A 149 -9.85 19.62 -7.79
N TRP A 150 -8.70 20.04 -7.24
CA TRP A 150 -8.47 21.41 -6.79
C TRP A 150 -8.55 22.42 -7.94
N ALA A 151 -7.92 22.14 -9.09
CA ALA A 151 -7.97 22.99 -10.27
C ALA A 151 -9.38 23.07 -10.86
N ALA A 152 -10.05 21.94 -11.04
CA ALA A 152 -11.44 21.86 -11.50
C ALA A 152 -12.37 22.72 -10.63
N THR A 153 -12.18 22.64 -9.32
CA THR A 153 -13.05 23.31 -8.34
C THR A 153 -12.76 24.80 -8.20
N ASN A 154 -11.48 25.19 -8.07
CA ASN A 154 -11.10 26.57 -7.77
C ASN A 154 -10.81 27.41 -9.02
N TYR A 155 -10.23 26.82 -10.06
CA TYR A 155 -9.82 27.55 -11.26
C TYR A 155 -10.90 27.55 -12.34
N TYR A 156 -11.56 26.40 -12.57
CA TYR A 156 -12.50 26.24 -13.69
C TYR A 156 -13.98 26.47 -13.31
N SER A 157 -14.39 26.08 -12.10
CA SER A 157 -15.83 26.02 -11.76
C SER A 157 -16.50 27.39 -11.60
N ARG A 158 -15.75 28.50 -11.37
CA ARG A 158 -16.26 29.88 -11.18
C ARG A 158 -17.56 29.99 -10.35
N VAL A 159 -17.70 29.18 -9.30
CA VAL A 159 -18.87 29.21 -8.39
C VAL A 159 -18.59 30.21 -7.26
N PRO A 160 -19.36 31.30 -7.12
CA PRO A 160 -19.11 32.34 -6.11
C PRO A 160 -19.08 31.78 -4.68
N ASP A 161 -20.02 30.89 -4.34
CA ASP A 161 -20.13 30.34 -2.98
C ASP A 161 -18.92 29.49 -2.57
N ARG A 162 -18.23 28.87 -3.53
CA ARG A 162 -16.97 28.16 -3.24
C ARG A 162 -15.81 29.11 -3.01
N ALA A 163 -15.70 30.16 -3.82
CA ALA A 163 -14.63 31.15 -3.69
C ALA A 163 -14.72 31.84 -2.32
N LEU A 164 -15.93 32.23 -1.91
CA LEU A 164 -16.20 32.75 -0.57
C LEU A 164 -15.89 31.73 0.53
N GLY A 165 -16.25 30.45 0.32
CA GLY A 165 -15.92 29.38 1.25
C GLY A 165 -14.41 29.24 1.48
N VAL A 166 -13.59 29.34 0.42
CA VAL A 166 -12.12 29.28 0.54
C VAL A 166 -11.58 30.50 1.27
N GLU A 167 -12.09 31.70 0.98
CA GLU A 167 -11.70 32.94 1.67
C GLU A 167 -12.01 32.88 3.17
N ILE A 168 -13.20 32.42 3.54
CA ILE A 168 -13.58 32.21 4.94
C ILE A 168 -12.65 31.20 5.60
N LEU A 169 -12.33 30.11 4.90
CA LEU A 169 -11.49 29.05 5.43
C LEU A 169 -10.05 29.52 5.67
N ASP A 170 -9.53 30.35 4.76
CA ASP A 170 -8.20 30.96 4.87
C ASP A 170 -8.14 32.02 5.97
N ALA A 171 -9.21 32.78 6.17
CA ALA A 171 -9.29 33.78 7.23
C ALA A 171 -9.35 33.16 8.64
N ASN A 172 -9.98 32.00 8.77
CA ASN A 172 -10.26 31.39 10.08
C ASN A 172 -9.33 30.22 10.42
N THR A 173 -8.67 29.60 9.44
CA THR A 173 -7.87 28.39 9.64
C THR A 173 -6.62 28.34 8.77
N PRO A 174 -5.56 27.63 9.19
CA PRO A 174 -4.34 27.47 8.38
C PRO A 174 -4.52 26.47 7.22
N TYR A 175 -5.69 26.43 6.57
CA TYR A 175 -6.07 25.41 5.59
C TYR A 175 -5.14 25.38 4.37
N ASN A 176 -4.82 26.54 3.78
CA ASN A 176 -3.91 26.60 2.64
C ASN A 176 -2.52 26.03 2.98
N PHE A 177 -2.02 26.31 4.18
CA PHE A 177 -0.73 25.78 4.62
C PHE A 177 -0.78 24.25 4.81
N THR A 178 -1.80 23.74 5.52
CA THR A 178 -1.93 22.29 5.75
C THR A 178 -2.22 21.53 4.46
N PHE A 179 -2.92 22.13 3.51
CA PHE A 179 -3.19 21.56 2.19
C PHE A 179 -1.91 21.46 1.35
N TRP A 180 -1.23 22.58 1.10
CA TRP A 180 -0.07 22.59 0.18
C TRP A 180 1.17 21.93 0.81
N PHE A 181 1.51 22.31 2.04
CA PHE A 181 2.71 21.78 2.68
C PHE A 181 2.45 20.44 3.34
N GLY A 182 1.34 20.28 4.05
CA GLY A 182 1.05 19.06 4.82
C GLY A 182 0.60 17.89 3.93
N GLU A 183 -0.44 18.08 3.12
CA GLU A 183 -1.03 17.01 2.31
C GLU A 183 -0.29 16.81 0.98
N VAL A 184 -0.13 17.87 0.18
CA VAL A 184 0.43 17.79 -1.18
C VAL A 184 1.94 17.52 -1.15
N LEU A 185 2.72 18.36 -0.46
CA LEU A 185 4.18 18.23 -0.44
C LEU A 185 4.64 17.11 0.50
N PHE A 186 4.34 17.23 1.79
CA PHE A 186 4.80 16.31 2.83
C PHE A 186 4.10 14.95 2.77
N GLY A 187 2.77 14.92 2.59
CA GLY A 187 1.96 13.71 2.64
C GLY A 187 1.98 12.85 1.38
N ALA A 188 2.19 13.47 0.21
CA ALA A 188 2.08 12.78 -1.08
C ALA A 188 3.37 12.86 -1.92
N LEU A 189 3.86 14.07 -2.24
CA LEU A 189 4.95 14.24 -3.20
C LEU A 189 6.29 13.71 -2.68
N VAL A 190 6.74 14.16 -1.51
CA VAL A 190 8.02 13.73 -0.92
C VAL A 190 8.06 12.21 -0.70
N PRO A 191 7.05 11.57 -0.07
CA PRO A 191 7.08 10.12 0.10
C PRO A 191 6.96 9.37 -1.23
N ALA A 192 6.23 9.88 -2.24
CA ALA A 192 6.23 9.28 -3.57
C ALA A 192 7.65 9.25 -4.18
N VAL A 193 8.41 10.34 -4.06
CA VAL A 193 9.81 10.40 -4.51
C VAL A 193 10.68 9.40 -3.75
N ILE A 194 10.55 9.32 -2.42
CA ILE A 194 11.31 8.35 -1.60
C ILE A 194 11.02 6.91 -2.04
N MET A 195 9.75 6.59 -2.30
CA MET A 195 9.27 5.25 -2.64
C MET A 195 9.63 4.82 -4.07
N LEU A 196 9.69 5.77 -5.02
CA LEU A 196 9.98 5.48 -6.42
C LEU A 196 11.48 5.58 -6.77
N TRP A 197 12.24 6.43 -6.07
CA TRP A 197 13.65 6.61 -6.34
C TRP A 197 14.46 5.43 -5.78
N GLY A 198 15.04 4.62 -6.68
CA GLY A 198 15.76 3.38 -6.33
C GLY A 198 16.82 3.53 -5.23
N ARG A 199 17.63 4.60 -5.28
CA ARG A 199 18.66 4.93 -4.27
C ARG A 199 18.08 5.19 -2.87
N MET A 200 16.96 5.91 -2.77
CA MET A 200 16.32 6.23 -1.49
C MET A 200 15.59 5.01 -0.92
N ARG A 201 14.89 4.27 -1.78
CA ARG A 201 14.16 3.06 -1.44
C ARG A 201 15.05 1.94 -0.87
N HIS A 202 16.33 1.85 -1.27
CA HIS A 202 17.24 0.86 -0.70
C HIS A 202 17.49 1.07 0.81
N ASN A 203 17.32 2.31 1.30
CA ASN A 203 17.47 2.60 2.72
C ASN A 203 16.16 2.33 3.48
N ARG A 204 16.17 1.30 4.33
CA ARG A 204 15.01 0.90 5.17
C ARG A 204 14.51 2.01 6.09
N ASN A 205 15.39 2.91 6.55
CA ASN A 205 14.97 4.04 7.40
C ASN A 205 14.15 5.05 6.59
N LEU A 206 14.56 5.33 5.36
CA LEU A 206 13.84 6.24 4.46
C LEU A 206 12.49 5.65 4.05
N LEU A 207 12.42 4.34 3.79
CA LEU A 207 11.14 3.68 3.52
C LEU A 207 10.15 3.80 4.68
N MET A 208 10.61 3.58 5.91
CA MET A 208 9.77 3.78 7.09
C MET A 208 9.34 5.23 7.26
N LEU A 209 10.25 6.17 7.06
CA LEU A 209 9.94 7.60 7.11
C LEU A 209 8.89 7.97 6.06
N GLY A 210 9.07 7.56 4.81
CA GLY A 210 8.12 7.80 3.73
C GLY A 210 6.74 7.20 4.03
N ALA A 211 6.69 5.99 4.61
CA ALA A 211 5.43 5.39 5.02
C ALA A 211 4.72 6.19 6.14
N LEU A 212 5.47 6.68 7.13
CA LEU A 212 4.91 7.55 8.18
C LEU A 212 4.42 8.88 7.62
N MET A 213 5.14 9.46 6.64
CA MET A 213 4.72 10.69 5.97
C MET A 213 3.39 10.51 5.23
N ILE A 214 3.18 9.37 4.56
CA ILE A 214 1.91 9.05 3.89
C ILE A 214 0.77 8.92 4.90
N ILE A 215 0.99 8.23 6.02
CA ILE A 215 -0.02 8.07 7.08
C ILE A 215 -0.37 9.43 7.69
N ALA A 216 0.64 10.24 8.02
CA ALA A 216 0.44 11.59 8.53
C ALA A 216 -0.27 12.49 7.50
N GLY A 217 0.10 12.40 6.23
CA GLY A 217 -0.57 13.08 5.13
C GLY A 217 -2.04 12.71 5.00
N LEU A 218 -2.38 11.43 5.15
CA LEU A 218 -3.77 10.96 5.20
C LEU A 218 -4.52 11.57 6.39
N VAL A 219 -3.93 11.58 7.59
CA VAL A 219 -4.56 12.18 8.77
C VAL A 219 -4.81 13.68 8.56
N ILE A 220 -3.83 14.41 8.02
CA ILE A 220 -3.97 15.82 7.66
C ILE A 220 -5.08 16.00 6.61
N ASN A 221 -5.14 15.14 5.59
CA ASN A 221 -6.20 15.18 4.60
C ASN A 221 -7.59 14.96 5.23
N ARG A 222 -7.74 13.95 6.11
CA ARG A 222 -9.03 13.67 6.77
C ARG A 222 -9.42 14.79 7.73
N TRP A 223 -8.45 15.42 8.37
CA TRP A 223 -8.67 16.62 9.17
C TRP A 223 -9.13 17.79 8.31
N ASN A 224 -8.40 18.11 7.24
CA ASN A 224 -8.71 19.20 6.32
C ASN A 224 -10.10 19.05 5.69
N VAL A 225 -10.45 17.85 5.21
CA VAL A 225 -11.77 17.58 4.64
C VAL A 225 -12.86 17.75 5.70
N THR A 226 -12.69 17.18 6.89
CA THR A 226 -13.73 17.28 7.94
C THR A 226 -13.91 18.72 8.43
N LEU A 227 -12.80 19.40 8.73
CA LEU A 227 -12.82 20.76 9.24
C LEU A 227 -13.37 21.75 8.20
N SER A 228 -13.02 21.59 6.92
CA SER A 228 -13.41 22.54 5.88
C SER A 228 -14.92 22.68 5.73
N GLY A 229 -15.70 21.62 5.95
CA GLY A 229 -17.14 21.74 5.87
C GLY A 229 -17.82 22.11 7.18
N PHE A 230 -17.15 22.05 8.33
CA PHE A 230 -17.76 22.52 9.58
C PHE A 230 -17.54 24.01 9.84
N VAL A 231 -16.46 24.59 9.32
CA VAL A 231 -16.15 26.02 9.49
C VAL A 231 -17.07 26.91 8.65
N ILE A 232 -17.50 26.44 7.48
CA ILE A 232 -18.36 27.23 6.59
C ILE A 232 -19.81 27.16 7.08
N PRO A 233 -20.44 28.30 7.41
CA PRO A 233 -21.82 28.34 7.85
C PRO A 233 -22.76 27.89 6.73
N LEU A 234 -23.88 27.26 7.11
CA LEU A 234 -24.95 26.91 6.18
C LEU A 234 -25.96 28.04 6.13
N ASP A 235 -26.31 28.46 4.93
CA ASP A 235 -27.46 29.33 4.70
C ASP A 235 -28.74 28.51 4.92
N TRP A 236 -29.56 28.89 5.91
CA TRP A 236 -30.85 28.22 6.14
C TRP A 236 -31.94 28.67 5.16
N SER A 237 -31.75 29.85 4.53
CA SER A 237 -32.67 30.46 3.58
C SER A 237 -31.88 31.28 2.54
N PRO A 238 -32.26 31.25 1.24
CA PRO A 238 -31.61 32.04 0.21
C PRO A 238 -31.60 33.54 0.58
N GLY A 239 -30.41 34.14 0.66
CA GLY A 239 -30.24 35.57 0.93
C GLY A 239 -30.05 35.98 2.39
N VAL A 240 -29.99 35.03 3.33
CA VAL A 240 -29.65 35.30 4.74
C VAL A 240 -28.33 34.61 5.09
N ARG A 241 -27.21 35.26 4.71
CA ARG A 241 -25.84 34.69 4.76
C ARG A 241 -25.19 34.64 6.14
N ASP A 242 -25.80 35.23 7.17
CA ASP A 242 -25.09 35.59 8.41
C ASP A 242 -25.73 35.07 9.72
N VAL A 243 -26.47 33.95 9.70
CA VAL A 243 -27.22 33.55 10.90
C VAL A 243 -26.35 32.84 11.96
N PHE A 244 -25.22 32.21 11.58
CA PHE A 244 -24.43 31.42 12.51
C PHE A 244 -22.98 31.92 12.66
N PRO A 245 -22.51 32.16 13.90
CA PRO A 245 -21.11 32.53 14.14
C PRO A 245 -20.19 31.36 13.77
N ILE A 246 -19.03 31.69 13.18
CA ILE A 246 -17.98 30.71 12.89
C ILE A 246 -17.40 30.25 14.23
N ASN A 247 -17.63 28.98 14.56
CA ASN A 247 -17.13 28.40 15.79
C ASN A 247 -15.72 27.82 15.59
N THR A 248 -14.83 28.11 16.53
CA THR A 248 -13.50 27.48 16.59
C THR A 248 -13.62 26.11 17.23
N TYR A 249 -13.13 25.07 16.54
CA TYR A 249 -13.04 23.72 17.09
C TYR A 249 -11.63 23.47 17.65
N SER A 250 -11.56 23.06 18.92
CA SER A 250 -10.35 22.54 19.55
C SER A 250 -10.68 21.19 20.17
N PRO A 251 -9.95 20.11 19.83
CA PRO A 251 -10.26 18.80 20.35
C PRO A 251 -10.17 18.74 21.87
N ALA A 252 -11.18 18.16 22.50
CA ALA A 252 -11.21 17.90 23.93
C ALA A 252 -10.25 16.78 24.33
N LEU A 253 -9.83 16.75 25.60
CA LEU A 253 -8.96 15.68 26.12
C LEU A 253 -9.56 14.29 25.96
N VAL A 254 -10.89 14.17 25.99
CA VAL A 254 -11.59 12.88 25.77
C VAL A 254 -11.44 12.42 24.32
N GLU A 255 -11.51 13.33 23.34
CA GLU A 255 -11.32 13.01 21.92
C GLU A 255 -9.89 12.52 21.65
N TRP A 256 -8.90 13.16 22.29
CA TRP A 256 -7.51 12.67 22.29
C TRP A 256 -7.39 11.30 22.95
N GLY A 257 -8.01 11.10 24.11
CA GLY A 257 -7.98 9.83 24.84
C GLY A 257 -8.54 8.67 24.03
N VAL A 258 -9.68 8.88 23.35
CA VAL A 258 -10.29 7.88 22.46
C VAL A 258 -9.38 7.59 21.25
N SER A 259 -8.81 8.62 20.63
CA SER A 259 -7.92 8.48 19.47
C SER A 259 -6.67 7.67 19.81
N ILE A 260 -6.02 7.99 20.93
CA ILE A 260 -4.86 7.26 21.43
C ILE A 260 -5.25 5.83 21.83
N GLY A 261 -6.42 5.66 22.46
CA GLY A 261 -6.96 4.35 22.84
C GLY A 261 -7.14 3.41 21.66
N ILE A 262 -7.66 3.90 20.53
CA ILE A 262 -7.83 3.10 19.30
C ILE A 262 -6.45 2.66 18.78
N VAL A 263 -5.49 3.57 18.68
CA VAL A 263 -4.13 3.25 18.21
C VAL A 263 -3.45 2.23 19.14
N ALA A 264 -3.56 2.43 20.45
CA ALA A 264 -3.01 1.52 21.45
C ALA A 264 -3.64 0.11 21.37
N TYR A 265 -4.97 0.05 21.21
CA TYR A 265 -5.69 -1.21 21.04
C TYR A 265 -5.25 -1.95 19.77
N SER A 266 -5.15 -1.25 18.64
CA SER A 266 -4.66 -1.83 17.38
C SER A 266 -3.23 -2.35 17.52
N TRP A 267 -2.35 -1.60 18.18
CA TRP A 267 -0.96 -2.00 18.37
C TRP A 267 -0.81 -3.19 19.33
N MET A 268 -1.64 -3.24 20.37
CA MET A 268 -1.73 -4.37 21.28
C MET A 268 -2.19 -5.63 20.52
N ALA A 269 -3.27 -5.54 19.75
CA ALA A 269 -3.77 -6.65 18.93
C ALA A 269 -2.72 -7.14 17.94
N PHE A 270 -2.02 -6.23 17.25
CA PHE A 270 -0.93 -6.56 16.34
C PHE A 270 0.24 -7.26 17.06
N THR A 271 0.65 -6.76 18.23
CA THR A 271 1.74 -7.35 19.03
C THR A 271 1.40 -8.77 19.48
N LEU A 272 0.16 -9.00 19.93
CA LEU A 272 -0.34 -10.33 20.26
C LEU A 272 -0.36 -11.24 19.02
N GLY A 273 -0.79 -10.71 17.88
CA GLY A 273 -0.77 -11.41 16.60
C GLY A 273 0.64 -11.88 16.23
N VAL A 274 1.63 -10.99 16.24
CA VAL A 274 3.03 -11.35 15.92
C VAL A 274 3.63 -12.35 16.92
N ARG A 275 3.22 -12.28 18.19
CA ARG A 275 3.76 -13.16 19.25
C ARG A 275 3.17 -14.56 19.20
N TYR A 276 1.88 -14.70 18.92
CA TYR A 276 1.15 -15.97 19.04
C TYR A 276 0.77 -16.60 17.70
N LEU A 277 0.60 -15.81 16.64
CA LEU A 277 0.23 -16.30 15.31
C LEU A 277 1.47 -16.45 14.43
N ASN A 278 1.48 -17.49 13.59
CA ASN A 278 2.56 -17.74 12.63
C ASN A 278 2.37 -16.90 11.36
N ILE A 279 2.47 -15.57 11.46
CA ILE A 279 2.22 -14.63 10.36
C ILE A 279 3.38 -14.64 9.33
N TYR A 280 4.60 -14.98 9.76
CA TYR A 280 5.80 -14.92 8.93
C TYR A 280 6.54 -16.28 8.88
N PRO A 281 6.01 -17.27 8.14
CA PRO A 281 6.59 -18.61 8.08
C PRO A 281 8.01 -18.65 7.48
N GLU A 282 8.35 -17.68 6.62
CA GLU A 282 9.66 -17.61 5.95
C GLU A 282 10.65 -16.60 6.58
N ALA A 283 10.38 -16.10 7.79
CA ALA A 283 11.23 -15.10 8.42
C ALA A 283 12.65 -15.64 8.69
N ARG A 284 13.67 -14.98 8.14
CA ARG A 284 15.09 -15.36 8.29
C ARG A 284 15.75 -14.59 9.42
N ASP A 285 16.53 -15.26 10.26
CA ASP A 285 17.29 -14.61 11.34
C ASP A 285 18.53 -13.89 10.80
N LEU A 286 18.65 -12.58 11.06
CA LEU A 286 19.78 -11.79 10.60
C LEU A 286 21.01 -11.95 11.50
N ARG A 287 20.84 -12.43 12.74
CA ARG A 287 21.96 -12.67 13.67
C ARG A 287 22.84 -13.83 13.20
N GLN A 288 22.24 -14.88 12.64
CA GLN A 288 23.00 -16.02 12.10
C GLN A 288 23.89 -15.62 10.91
N ARG A 289 23.44 -14.68 10.06
CA ARG A 289 24.27 -14.16 8.96
C ARG A 289 25.51 -13.40 9.41
N ARG A 290 25.39 -12.57 10.46
CA ARG A 290 26.54 -11.80 10.98
C ARG A 290 27.62 -12.74 11.50
N VAL A 291 27.24 -13.78 12.26
CA VAL A 291 28.19 -14.76 12.80
C VAL A 291 28.87 -15.56 11.69
N VAL A 292 28.15 -16.00 10.66
CA VAL A 292 28.75 -16.75 9.54
C VAL A 292 29.67 -15.86 8.69
N SER A 293 29.30 -14.60 8.46
CA SER A 293 30.13 -13.65 7.70
C SER A 293 31.42 -13.27 8.43
N GLU A 294 31.42 -13.31 9.76
CA GLU A 294 32.57 -12.99 10.61
C GLU A 294 33.46 -14.21 10.86
N ALA A 295 32.89 -15.42 10.78
CA ALA A 295 33.62 -16.68 10.89
C ALA A 295 34.36 -17.12 9.61
N ILE A 296 34.09 -16.51 8.46
CA ILE A 296 34.87 -16.73 7.23
C ILE A 296 36.06 -15.76 7.27
N PRO A 297 37.30 -16.22 7.49
CA PRO A 297 38.45 -15.35 7.47
C PRO A 297 38.59 -14.77 6.06
N THR A 298 38.76 -13.45 5.97
CA THR A 298 39.18 -12.77 4.74
C THR A 298 40.66 -13.06 4.49
N THR A 299 40.99 -14.32 4.22
CA THR A 299 42.28 -14.70 3.66
C THR A 299 41.95 -15.45 2.38
N ALA A 300 41.73 -14.69 1.31
CA ALA A 300 41.96 -15.21 -0.02
C ALA A 300 43.43 -15.67 -0.06
N PRO A 301 43.74 -16.92 -0.42
CA PRO A 301 45.12 -17.26 -0.71
C PRO A 301 45.53 -16.46 -1.94
N ALA A 302 46.63 -15.71 -1.83
CA ALA A 302 47.27 -15.09 -2.97
C ALA A 302 47.56 -16.20 -4.00
N ILE A 303 46.98 -16.05 -5.20
CA ILE A 303 47.34 -16.88 -6.34
C ILE A 303 48.71 -16.39 -6.78
N ASP A 304 49.75 -17.02 -6.25
CA ASP A 304 51.13 -16.79 -6.66
C ASP A 304 51.57 -17.95 -7.55
N THR A 305 51.91 -17.60 -8.80
CA THR A 305 52.68 -18.37 -9.79
C THR A 305 52.16 -19.75 -10.22
N LEU A 306 51.62 -19.82 -11.44
CA LEU A 306 51.61 -21.05 -12.24
C LEU A 306 53.05 -21.34 -12.69
N PRO A 307 53.64 -22.53 -12.48
CA PRO A 307 54.84 -22.91 -13.18
C PRO A 307 54.49 -23.44 -14.59
N GLU A 308 55.23 -22.98 -15.59
CA GLU A 308 55.19 -23.44 -16.97
C GLU A 308 55.36 -24.97 -17.05
N ALA A 309 54.60 -25.60 -17.95
CA ALA A 309 54.66 -27.01 -18.25
C ALA A 309 55.99 -27.41 -18.91
N PRO A 310 56.47 -28.66 -18.75
CA PRO A 310 57.31 -29.27 -19.76
C PRO A 310 56.50 -30.21 -20.68
N MET A 311 56.73 -30.05 -21.98
CA MET A 311 56.38 -31.02 -23.02
C MET A 311 56.97 -32.39 -22.73
N VAL A 312 56.16 -33.46 -22.88
CA VAL A 312 56.67 -34.83 -23.10
C VAL A 312 55.87 -35.48 -24.22
N VAL A 313 56.62 -35.98 -25.20
CA VAL A 313 56.24 -36.63 -26.46
C VAL A 313 55.82 -38.10 -26.22
N ALA A 314 54.92 -38.59 -27.08
CA ALA A 314 54.24 -39.88 -27.04
C ALA A 314 55.13 -41.14 -27.17
N THR A 315 54.65 -42.26 -26.61
CA THR A 315 54.81 -43.62 -27.18
C THR A 315 53.58 -44.50 -26.86
N ASP A 316 53.35 -45.46 -27.75
CA ASP A 316 52.16 -46.25 -28.10
C ASP A 316 51.86 -47.47 -27.20
N GLU A 317 50.75 -48.16 -27.50
CA GLU A 317 50.26 -49.48 -27.05
C GLU A 317 49.31 -49.57 -25.83
N SER A 318 47.99 -49.64 -26.09
CA SER A 318 47.24 -50.92 -26.04
C SER A 318 45.74 -50.75 -26.38
N ILE A 319 45.37 -51.14 -27.60
CA ILE A 319 44.20 -51.96 -28.02
C ILE A 319 42.81 -51.67 -27.40
N ASN A 320 41.94 -51.12 -28.28
CA ASN A 320 40.46 -51.02 -28.31
C ASN A 320 39.77 -52.42 -28.24
N PRO A 321 38.43 -52.63 -28.12
CA PRO A 321 37.35 -51.69 -28.47
C PRO A 321 36.07 -51.69 -27.61
N GLU A 322 35.43 -50.52 -27.50
CA GLU A 322 34.00 -50.33 -27.80
C GLU A 322 33.64 -48.83 -27.72
N MET A 323 33.36 -48.27 -28.90
CA MET A 323 32.82 -46.94 -29.17
C MET A 323 31.30 -47.09 -29.49
N PRO A 324 30.51 -46.01 -29.72
CA PRO A 324 30.79 -44.60 -29.47
C PRO A 324 29.62 -43.79 -28.89
N ILE A 325 29.96 -42.65 -28.29
CA ILE A 325 29.12 -41.46 -28.29
C ILE A 325 29.21 -40.84 -29.68
N VAL A 326 28.07 -40.64 -30.35
CA VAL A 326 27.96 -39.96 -31.65
C VAL A 326 28.06 -38.44 -31.45
N SER A 327 28.93 -37.81 -32.24
CA SER A 327 28.98 -36.36 -32.46
C SER A 327 29.22 -36.05 -33.94
N LEU A 328 28.85 -34.82 -34.33
CA LEU A 328 29.21 -34.05 -35.54
C LEU A 328 28.18 -34.12 -36.68
N VAL A 329 27.48 -33.02 -37.05
CA VAL A 329 27.91 -31.75 -37.70
C VAL A 329 28.39 -32.00 -39.14
N GLU A 330 27.69 -31.43 -40.13
CA GLU A 330 28.22 -30.47 -41.14
C GLU A 330 27.25 -30.20 -42.32
N HIS A 331 27.24 -28.92 -42.73
CA HIS A 331 27.06 -28.32 -44.08
C HIS A 331 25.85 -28.71 -44.97
N GLU A 332 25.19 -27.79 -45.70
CA GLU A 332 25.72 -27.03 -46.83
C GLU A 332 24.80 -25.84 -47.25
N GLN A 333 25.27 -25.08 -48.25
CA GLN A 333 25.04 -23.67 -48.60
C GLN A 333 23.75 -23.31 -49.38
N THR A 334 23.50 -22.00 -49.45
CA THR A 334 22.54 -21.18 -50.25
C THR A 334 22.76 -21.29 -51.79
N PRO A 335 21.85 -20.85 -52.71
CA PRO A 335 21.62 -19.40 -53.00
C PRO A 335 20.23 -18.97 -53.59
N ALA A 336 19.98 -17.64 -53.50
CA ALA A 336 19.39 -16.68 -54.46
C ALA A 336 17.96 -16.79 -55.08
N ASP A 337 17.42 -15.57 -55.34
CA ASP A 337 16.31 -15.14 -56.24
C ASP A 337 14.86 -15.48 -55.84
N GLU A 338 13.79 -14.66 -55.96
CA GLU A 338 13.39 -13.41 -56.64
C GLU A 338 12.16 -12.88 -55.81
N GLY A 339 11.87 -11.59 -55.63
CA GLY A 339 11.17 -10.73 -56.58
C GLY A 339 9.66 -10.52 -56.23
N GLY A 340 9.22 -9.25 -56.14
CA GLY A 340 7.82 -8.78 -56.29
C GLY A 340 6.88 -8.94 -55.07
N GLU A 341 6.28 -7.90 -54.49
CA GLU A 341 5.30 -6.92 -54.98
C GLU A 341 3.88 -7.18 -54.41
N GLU A 342 3.29 -6.08 -53.92
CA GLU A 342 1.86 -5.73 -53.92
C GLU A 342 0.83 -6.32 -52.92
N GLN A 343 0.22 -5.36 -52.20
CA GLN A 343 -1.23 -5.13 -51.99
C GLN A 343 -2.06 -6.27 -51.33
N GLY A 344 -2.98 -6.04 -50.39
CA GLY A 344 -3.66 -4.87 -49.87
C GLY A 344 -4.86 -5.37 -49.02
N ILE A 345 -5.61 -4.40 -48.47
CA ILE A 345 -6.78 -4.46 -47.56
C ILE A 345 -6.42 -4.38 -46.08
#